data_AF-A0A4Y1ZDD5-F1
#
_entry.id   AF-A0A4Y1ZDD5-F1
#
_cell.length_a   1.000
_cell.length_b   1.000
_cell.length_c   1.000
_cell.angle_alpha   90.00
_cell.angle_beta   90.00
_cell.angle_gamma   90.00
#
_symmetry.space_group_name_H-M   'P 1'
#
loop_
_entity.id
_entity.type
_entity.pdbx_description
1 polymer ?
#
loop_
_entity_poly.entity_id
_entity_poly.type
_entity_poly.pdbx_seq_one_letter_code
_entity_poly.pdbx_strand_id
1 'polypeptide(L)'
;MTGGKVVVLGSIGRNFAAGMSGGIAYILPDGAPDQTIHRINKDMVNIEPLTDQKEQAEVYELIKNHLDHTGSPKAEQALINWKTSIQRIIKIIPRDYEAMLEQIERYEAQGLDAEQAQEEAFYLKKEGKLSVRTSTYLTV
;
A
#
# COMPACT_ATOMS: atom_id res chain seq x y z
N MET A 1 -7.20 -10.13 1.50
CA MET A 1 -6.12 -9.82 2.45
C MET A 1 -6.73 -9.02 3.60
N THR A 2 -6.39 -9.37 4.84
CA THR A 2 -6.96 -8.78 6.07
C THR A 2 -5.93 -8.05 6.94
N GLY A 3 -4.65 -8.09 6.56
CA GLY A 3 -3.55 -7.44 7.26
C GLY A 3 -2.20 -7.75 6.60
N GLY A 4 -1.14 -7.09 7.08
CA GLY A 4 0.23 -7.26 6.61
C GLY A 4 0.61 -6.38 5.41
N LYS A 5 1.84 -6.55 4.94
CA LYS A 5 2.39 -5.87 3.77
C LYS A 5 2.85 -6.92 2.75
N VAL A 6 2.60 -6.67 1.46
CA VAL A 6 3.11 -7.53 0.38
C VAL A 6 3.81 -6.68 -0.68
N VAL A 7 4.93 -7.19 -1.19
CA VAL A 7 5.63 -6.61 -2.35
C VAL A 7 5.58 -7.61 -3.48
N VAL A 8 5.15 -7.17 -4.65
CA VAL A 8 5.06 -7.97 -5.88
C VAL A 8 6.03 -7.43 -6.91
N LEU A 9 7.03 -8.25 -7.29
CA LEU A 9 8.02 -7.92 -8.32
C LEU A 9 7.60 -8.51 -9.67
N GLY A 10 6.65 -7.86 -10.33
CA GLY A 10 6.21 -8.18 -11.68
C GLY A 10 4.71 -8.03 -11.92
N SER A 11 4.22 -8.73 -12.94
CA SER A 11 2.80 -8.71 -13.32
C SER A 11 1.87 -9.38 -12.29
N ILE A 12 0.60 -8.97 -12.30
CA ILE A 12 -0.49 -9.54 -11.48
C ILE A 12 -1.59 -10.20 -12.33
N GLY A 13 -2.36 -11.08 -11.69
CA GLY A 13 -3.58 -11.66 -12.25
C GLY A 13 -4.74 -10.67 -12.32
N ARG A 14 -5.81 -11.05 -13.02
CA ARG A 14 -7.07 -10.28 -13.06
C ARG A 14 -7.73 -10.29 -11.69
N ASN A 15 -8.50 -9.23 -11.40
CA ASN A 15 -9.27 -9.08 -10.17
C ASN A 15 -8.39 -9.07 -8.89
N PHE A 16 -7.16 -8.56 -9.02
CA PHE A 16 -6.26 -8.40 -7.88
C PHE A 16 -6.86 -7.45 -6.85
N ALA A 17 -6.64 -7.71 -5.56
CA ALA A 17 -7.20 -6.94 -4.43
C ALA A 17 -8.74 -7.02 -4.26
N ALA A 18 -9.43 -7.94 -4.94
CA ALA A 18 -10.84 -8.21 -4.65
C ALA A 18 -11.00 -8.68 -3.19
N GLY A 19 -11.93 -8.06 -2.45
CA GLY A 19 -12.16 -8.36 -1.04
C GLY A 19 -10.98 -8.00 -0.12
N MET A 20 -10.09 -7.10 -0.55
CA MET A 20 -9.02 -6.58 0.31
C MET A 20 -9.62 -5.65 1.36
N SER A 21 -9.58 -6.07 2.63
CA SER A 21 -10.16 -5.32 3.76
C SER A 21 -9.13 -4.79 4.75
N GLY A 22 -7.87 -5.25 4.68
CA GLY A 22 -6.75 -4.72 5.45
C GLY A 22 -5.40 -5.06 4.84
N GLY A 23 -4.37 -4.32 5.25
CA GLY A 23 -2.99 -4.43 4.75
C GLY A 23 -2.68 -3.52 3.57
N ILE A 24 -1.43 -3.58 3.09
CA ILE A 24 -0.94 -2.77 1.96
C ILE A 24 -0.23 -3.68 0.95
N ALA A 25 -0.51 -3.49 -0.33
CA ALA A 25 0.21 -4.16 -1.41
C ALA A 25 0.99 -3.14 -2.24
N TYR A 26 2.25 -3.47 -2.51
CA TYR A 26 3.14 -2.70 -3.38
C TYR A 26 3.48 -3.52 -4.61
N ILE A 27 3.27 -2.98 -5.80
CA ILE A 27 3.52 -3.68 -7.06
C ILE A 27 4.55 -2.91 -7.87
N LEU A 28 5.67 -3.56 -8.17
CA LEU A 28 6.61 -3.10 -9.19
C LEU A 28 6.31 -3.86 -10.49
N PRO A 29 5.61 -3.26 -11.47
CA PRO A 29 5.16 -3.97 -12.66
C PRO A 29 6.31 -4.29 -13.63
N ASP A 30 6.18 -5.38 -14.41
CA ASP A 30 7.14 -5.70 -15.49
C ASP A 30 7.02 -4.71 -16.67
N GLY A 31 5.87 -4.06 -16.85
CA GLY A 31 5.57 -3.16 -17.96
C GLY A 31 5.04 -1.78 -17.53
N ALA A 32 4.21 -1.17 -18.37
CA ALA A 32 3.56 0.09 -18.05
C ALA A 32 2.61 -0.06 -16.83
N PRO A 33 2.61 0.89 -15.87
CA PRO A 33 1.71 0.87 -14.72
C PRO A 33 0.23 0.67 -15.08
N ASP A 34 -0.25 1.30 -16.16
CA ASP A 34 -1.66 1.25 -16.58
C ASP A 34 -2.16 -0.17 -16.82
N GLN A 35 -1.34 -1.03 -17.45
CA GLN A 35 -1.70 -2.43 -17.70
C GLN A 35 -1.92 -3.20 -16.39
N THR A 36 -1.19 -2.84 -15.34
CA THR A 36 -1.34 -3.41 -14.00
C THR A 36 -2.57 -2.85 -13.32
N ILE A 37 -2.83 -1.54 -13.44
CA ILE A 37 -3.99 -0.86 -12.88
C ILE A 37 -5.31 -1.44 -13.42
N HIS A 38 -5.37 -1.80 -14.71
CA HIS A 38 -6.54 -2.44 -15.32
C HIS A 38 -6.87 -3.83 -14.74
N ARG A 39 -5.94 -4.46 -14.03
CA ARG A 39 -6.11 -5.79 -13.43
C ARG A 39 -6.54 -5.75 -11.97
N ILE A 40 -6.55 -4.56 -11.37
CA ILE A 40 -6.93 -4.34 -9.97
C ILE A 40 -8.44 -4.20 -9.87
N ASN A 41 -9.06 -4.91 -8.93
CA ASN A 41 -10.43 -4.66 -8.50
C ASN A 41 -10.45 -3.35 -7.69
N LYS A 42 -11.23 -2.37 -8.16
CA LYS A 42 -11.28 -1.01 -7.59
C LYS A 42 -12.44 -0.82 -6.62
N ASP A 43 -13.16 -1.87 -6.23
CA ASP A 43 -14.37 -1.74 -5.45
C ASP A 43 -14.08 -1.20 -4.04
N MET A 44 -13.00 -1.68 -3.42
CA MET A 44 -12.68 -1.41 -2.01
C MET A 44 -11.33 -0.72 -1.76
N VAL A 45 -10.54 -0.49 -2.82
CA VAL A 45 -9.15 -0.04 -2.68
C VAL A 45 -8.89 1.31 -3.36
N ASN A 46 -7.95 2.05 -2.79
CA ASN A 46 -7.27 3.15 -3.43
C ASN A 46 -5.99 2.65 -4.10
N ILE A 47 -5.64 3.32 -5.19
CA ILE A 47 -4.45 3.00 -6.00
C ILE A 47 -3.65 4.30 -6.07
N GLU A 48 -2.44 4.28 -5.51
CA GLU A 48 -1.65 5.49 -5.27
C GLU A 48 -0.18 5.29 -5.65
N PRO A 49 0.55 6.36 -6.02
CA PRO A 49 2.00 6.29 -6.11
C PRO A 49 2.63 6.15 -4.72
N LEU A 50 3.78 5.49 -4.63
CA LEU A 50 4.52 5.37 -3.38
C LEU A 50 5.39 6.61 -3.12
N THR A 51 4.84 7.60 -2.42
CA THR A 51 5.50 8.90 -2.18
C THR A 51 6.11 9.05 -0.78
N ASP A 52 5.57 8.37 0.24
CA ASP A 52 6.05 8.46 1.61
C ASP A 52 7.44 7.84 1.78
N GLN A 53 8.40 8.59 2.32
CA GLN A 53 9.80 8.16 2.43
C GLN A 53 9.99 7.00 3.41
N LYS A 54 9.18 6.90 4.47
CA LYS A 54 9.27 5.81 5.43
C LYS A 54 8.78 4.52 4.78
N GLU A 55 7.63 4.56 4.10
CA GLU A 55 7.13 3.41 3.33
C GLU A 55 8.10 3.01 2.21
N GLN A 56 8.74 3.97 1.51
CA GLN A 56 9.77 3.65 0.52
C GLN A 56 10.93 2.87 1.14
N ALA A 57 11.43 3.27 2.32
CA ALA A 57 12.50 2.57 3.01
C ALA A 57 12.07 1.15 3.45
N GLU A 58 10.84 0.99 3.93
CA GLU A 58 10.31 -0.33 4.29
C GLU A 58 10.20 -1.26 3.07
N VAL A 59 9.72 -0.77 1.93
CA VAL A 59 9.64 -1.56 0.70
C VAL A 59 11.03 -1.95 0.20
N TYR A 60 12.00 -1.04 0.30
CA TYR A 60 13.40 -1.33 -0.02
C TYR A 60 13.93 -2.51 0.81
N GLU A 61 13.75 -2.46 2.14
CA GLU A 61 14.20 -3.53 3.04
C GLU A 61 13.47 -4.85 2.78
N LEU A 62 12.17 -4.83 2.45
CA LEU A 62 11.44 -6.05 2.06
C LEU A 62 12.02 -6.69 0.79
N ILE A 63 12.36 -5.89 -0.21
CA ILE A 63 12.96 -6.37 -1.47
C ILE A 63 14.39 -6.88 -1.21
N LYS A 64 15.17 -6.18 -0.38
CA LYS A 64 16.52 -6.58 0.00
C LYS A 64 16.53 -7.89 0.77
N ASN A 65 15.68 -8.04 1.77
CA ASN A 65 15.53 -9.32 2.48
C ASN A 65 15.13 -10.45 1.52
N HIS A 66 14.24 -10.17 0.56
CA HIS A 66 13.89 -11.15 -0.47
C HIS A 66 15.09 -11.52 -1.35
N LEU A 67 15.93 -10.56 -1.75
CA LEU A 67 17.17 -10.82 -2.47
C LEU A 67 18.12 -11.69 -1.63
N ASP A 68 18.38 -11.31 -0.40
CA ASP A 68 19.32 -12.00 0.50
C ASP A 68 18.90 -13.46 0.74
N HIS A 69 17.59 -13.72 0.84
CA HIS A 69 17.06 -15.06 1.07
C HIS A 69 16.94 -15.93 -0.19
N THR A 70 16.87 -15.34 -1.39
CA THR A 70 16.49 -16.09 -2.61
C THR A 70 17.46 -15.94 -3.78
N GLY A 71 18.35 -14.96 -3.75
CA GLY A 71 19.19 -14.59 -4.90
C GLY A 71 18.37 -14.09 -6.10
N SER A 72 17.16 -13.57 -5.88
CA SER A 72 16.23 -13.17 -6.95
C SER A 72 16.82 -12.11 -7.89
N PRO A 73 17.02 -12.41 -9.20
CA PRO A 73 17.53 -11.43 -10.16
C PRO A 73 16.59 -10.23 -10.33
N LYS A 74 15.28 -10.43 -10.15
CA LYS A 74 14.31 -9.32 -10.18
C LYS A 74 14.48 -8.39 -9.00
N ALA A 75 14.73 -8.92 -7.81
CA ALA A 75 14.97 -8.12 -6.61
C ALA A 75 16.27 -7.33 -6.74
N GLU A 76 17.33 -7.98 -7.22
CA GLU A 76 18.61 -7.34 -7.52
C GLU A 76 18.45 -6.18 -8.51
N GLN A 77 17.78 -6.41 -9.64
CA GLN A 77 17.51 -5.37 -10.64
C GLN A 77 16.69 -4.20 -10.08
N ALA A 78 15.70 -4.50 -9.22
CA ALA A 78 14.87 -3.49 -8.59
C ALA A 78 15.70 -2.58 -7.66
N LEU A 79 16.64 -3.16 -6.91
CA LEU A 79 17.51 -2.44 -5.97
C LEU A 79 18.63 -1.67 -6.66
N ILE A 80 19.27 -2.23 -7.70
CA ILE A 80 20.28 -1.52 -8.50
C ILE A 80 19.69 -0.25 -9.11
N ASN A 81 18.45 -0.34 -9.61
CA ASN A 81 17.75 0.77 -10.23
C ASN A 81 16.74 1.45 -9.29
N TRP A 82 16.99 1.46 -7.99
CA TRP A 82 15.98 1.82 -6.99
C TRP A 82 15.27 3.14 -7.27
N LYS A 83 16.01 4.19 -7.67
CA LYS A 83 15.47 5.52 -7.97
C LYS A 83 14.40 5.51 -9.08
N THR A 84 14.53 4.64 -10.08
CA THR A 84 13.52 4.49 -11.15
C THR A 84 12.47 3.45 -10.79
N SER A 85 12.85 2.39 -10.10
CA SER A 85 11.92 1.37 -9.59
C SER A 85 10.85 2.01 -8.70
N ILE A 86 11.25 2.85 -7.75
CA ILE A 86 10.33 3.42 -6.75
C ILE A 86 9.23 4.30 -7.38
N GLN A 87 9.56 5.01 -8.46
CA GLN A 87 8.60 5.85 -9.20
C GLN A 87 7.54 5.03 -9.94
N ARG A 88 7.79 3.74 -10.16
CA ARG A 88 6.88 2.81 -10.84
C ARG A 88 6.07 1.96 -9.87
N ILE A 89 6.35 2.04 -8.57
CA ILE A 89 5.63 1.24 -7.58
C ILE A 89 4.22 1.78 -7.43
N ILE A 90 3.26 0.87 -7.60
CA ILE A 90 1.84 1.09 -7.37
C ILE A 90 1.54 0.61 -5.95
N LYS A 91 1.09 1.51 -5.09
CA LYS A 91 0.54 1.21 -3.76
C LYS A 91 -0.96 0.93 -3.90
N ILE A 92 -1.40 -0.15 -3.25
CA ILE A 92 -2.81 -0.54 -3.17
C ILE A 92 -3.14 -0.68 -1.69
N ILE A 93 -4.17 0.04 -1.26
CA ILE A 93 -4.60 0.07 0.13
C ILE A 93 -6.13 0.11 0.20
N PRO A 94 -6.79 -0.70 1.07
CA PRO A 94 -8.23 -0.62 1.27
C PRO A 94 -8.62 0.74 1.83
N ARG A 95 -9.68 1.38 1.28
CA ARG A 95 -10.05 2.77 1.64
C ARG A 95 -10.38 2.90 3.12
N ASP A 96 -11.12 1.93 3.64
CA ASP A 96 -11.47 1.83 5.05
C ASP A 96 -10.25 1.68 5.95
N TYR A 97 -9.26 0.92 5.50
CA TYR A 97 -8.03 0.67 6.24
C TYR A 97 -7.15 1.93 6.23
N GLU A 98 -7.02 2.58 5.08
CA GLU A 98 -6.34 3.85 4.95
C GLU A 98 -6.96 4.93 5.84
N ALA A 99 -8.27 5.12 5.78
CA ALA A 99 -8.97 6.09 6.61
C ALA A 99 -8.78 5.84 8.12
N MET A 100 -8.75 4.57 8.53
CA MET A 100 -8.42 4.19 9.91
C MET A 100 -7.00 4.60 10.27
N LEU A 101 -5.99 4.31 9.43
CA LEU A 101 -4.60 4.68 9.70
C LEU A 101 -4.42 6.21 9.83
N GLU A 102 -5.01 6.96 8.91
CA GLU A 102 -4.95 8.43 8.95
C GLU A 102 -5.63 9.00 10.21
N GLN A 103 -6.73 8.39 10.63
CA GLN A 103 -7.43 8.83 11.84
C GLN A 103 -6.66 8.52 13.11
N ILE A 104 -6.02 7.35 13.18
CA ILE A 104 -5.12 6.98 14.30
C ILE A 104 -3.96 7.96 14.38
N GLU A 105 -3.28 8.24 13.26
CA GLU A 105 -2.16 9.19 13.21
C GLU A 105 -2.59 10.60 13.67
N ARG A 106 -3.80 11.04 13.31
CA ARG A 106 -4.36 12.32 13.78
C ARG A 106 -4.58 12.35 15.28
N TYR A 107 -5.07 11.26 15.87
CA TYR A 107 -5.29 11.18 17.31
C TYR A 107 -3.96 11.10 18.08
N GLU A 108 -2.98 10.35 17.59
CA GLU A 108 -1.62 10.34 18.15
C GLU A 108 -0.99 11.73 18.10
N ALA A 109 -1.15 12.46 16.99
CA ALA A 109 -0.69 13.85 16.87
C ALA A 109 -1.40 14.82 17.82
N GLN A 110 -2.60 14.48 18.30
CA GLN A 110 -3.34 15.22 19.33
C GLN A 110 -2.92 14.84 20.76
N GLY A 111 -2.00 13.89 20.92
CA GLY A 111 -1.42 13.49 22.19
C GLY A 111 -2.08 12.27 22.84
N LEU A 112 -2.97 11.57 22.12
CA LEU A 112 -3.44 10.25 22.57
C LEU A 112 -2.28 9.26 22.45
N ASP A 113 -2.22 8.31 23.38
CA ASP A 113 -1.33 7.16 23.18
C ASP A 113 -1.85 6.26 22.05
N ALA A 114 -1.00 5.36 21.55
CA ALA A 114 -1.32 4.52 20.40
C ALA A 114 -2.54 3.61 20.62
N GLU A 115 -2.74 3.11 21.85
CA GLU A 115 -3.87 2.22 22.17
C GLU A 115 -5.18 3.01 22.18
N GLN A 116 -5.17 4.18 22.83
CA GLN A 116 -6.29 5.12 22.86
C GLN A 116 -6.65 5.60 21.44
N ALA A 117 -5.65 5.98 20.64
CA ALA A 117 -5.86 6.44 19.28
C ALA A 117 -6.52 5.36 18.41
N GLN A 118 -6.12 4.10 18.56
CA GLN A 118 -6.72 2.96 17.89
C GLN A 118 -8.16 2.71 18.33
N GLU A 119 -8.43 2.74 19.63
CA GLU A 119 -9.75 2.54 20.19
C GLU A 119 -10.74 3.64 19.72
N GLU A 120 -10.34 4.90 19.82
CA GLU A 120 -11.17 6.05 19.41
C GLU A 120 -11.45 6.03 17.89
N ALA A 121 -10.45 5.71 17.07
CA ALA A 121 -10.64 5.57 15.62
C ALA A 121 -11.62 4.42 15.29
N PHE A 122 -11.54 3.31 16.04
CA PHE A 122 -12.45 2.18 15.88
C PHE A 122 -13.90 2.56 16.21
N TYR A 123 -14.14 3.26 17.33
CA TYR A 123 -15.47 3.74 17.67
C TYR A 123 -16.02 4.71 16.63
N LEU A 124 -15.19 5.64 16.14
CA LEU A 124 -15.58 6.56 15.06
C LEU A 124 -16.04 5.81 13.80
N LYS A 125 -15.33 4.75 13.41
CA LYS A 125 -15.72 3.88 12.30
C LYS A 125 -17.02 3.14 12.58
N LYS A 126 -17.16 2.55 13.78
CA LYS A 126 -18.35 1.80 14.19
C LYS A 126 -19.62 2.66 14.16
N GLU A 127 -19.48 3.95 14.48
CA GLU A 127 -20.57 4.93 14.42
C GLU A 127 -20.85 5.46 13.01
N GLY A 128 -20.10 5.04 11.99
CA GLY A 128 -20.25 5.51 10.61
C GLY A 128 -19.77 6.94 10.39
N LYS A 129 -18.94 7.48 11.28
CA LYS A 129 -18.44 8.87 11.25
C LYS A 129 -17.05 9.01 10.63
N LEU A 130 -16.39 7.88 10.32
CA LEU A 130 -15.07 7.88 9.69
C LEU A 130 -15.19 8.40 8.25
N SER A 131 -14.45 9.46 7.93
CA SER A 131 -14.39 9.99 6.57
C SER A 131 -13.48 9.11 5.70
N VAL A 132 -14.05 8.54 4.64
CA VAL A 132 -13.33 7.67 3.71
C VAL A 132 -13.16 8.38 2.37
N ARG A 133 -11.92 8.53 1.92
CA ARG A 133 -11.61 9.13 0.61
C ARG A 133 -11.47 8.06 -0.47
N THR A 134 -11.80 8.45 -1.69
CA THR A 134 -11.53 7.66 -2.89
C THR A 134 -10.42 8.34 -3.68
N SER A 135 -9.28 7.68 -3.79
CA SER A 135 -8.14 8.11 -4.59
C SER A 135 -7.98 7.14 -5.77
N THR A 136 -7.95 7.69 -6.98
CA THR A 136 -7.67 6.92 -8.20
C THR A 136 -6.37 7.42 -8.78
N TYR A 137 -5.49 6.48 -9.14
CA TYR A 137 -4.22 6.74 -9.80
C TYR A 137 -4.42 7.73 -10.96
N LEU A 138 -3.83 8.93 -10.85
CA LEU A 138 -3.86 9.93 -11.90
C LEU A 138 -2.94 9.46 -13.03
N THR A 139 -3.52 8.88 -14.07
CA THR A 139 -2.85 8.80 -15.37
C THR A 139 -2.81 10.19 -15.97
N VAL A 140 -1.62 10.79 -16.02
CA VAL A 140 -1.31 11.93 -16.89
C VAL A 140 -1.25 11.47 -18.34
#